data_AF-A0A9R0T9B4-F1
#
_entry.id   AF-A0A9R0T9B4-F1
#
_cell.length_a   1.000
_cell.length_b   1.000
_cell.length_c   1.000
_cell.angle_alpha   90.00
_cell.angle_beta   90.00
_cell.angle_gamma   90.00
#
_symmetry.space_group_name_H-M   'P 1'
#
loop_
_entity.id
_entity.type
_entity.pdbx_description
1 polymer ?
#
loop_
_entity_poly.entity_id
_entity_poly.type
_entity_poly.pdbx_seq_one_letter_code
_entity_poly.pdbx_strand_id
1 'polypeptide(L)'
;MEDCAATPVRRPADPSSPSLTPSPLSLRQWRPAAQRNLRNQWSRLLAAKTRWLDAAASGRSHAATLVNAYLSRSYMPGMDLGVLKDMPRIRDRASAKLAHKEVQCREMLLSAYKEMGMVEELQYTDGSPC
;
A
#
# COMPACT_ATOMS: atom_id res chain seq x y z
N MET A 1 -45.36 -17.43 -77.79
CA MET A 1 -46.15 -18.23 -76.83
C MET A 1 -45.13 -18.93 -75.94
N GLU A 2 -44.92 -18.63 -74.67
CA GLU A 2 -45.56 -17.75 -73.70
C GLU A 2 -44.56 -17.61 -72.53
N ASP A 3 -44.61 -16.46 -71.86
CA ASP A 3 -43.83 -16.07 -70.69
C ASP A 3 -43.94 -17.00 -69.49
N CYS A 4 -42.88 -17.04 -68.66
CA CYS A 4 -43.04 -17.11 -67.20
C CYS A 4 -41.80 -16.55 -66.50
N ALA A 5 -41.85 -15.26 -66.20
CA ALA A 5 -40.91 -14.56 -65.34
C ALA A 5 -41.12 -14.99 -63.89
N ALA A 6 -40.12 -15.65 -63.29
CA ALA A 6 -40.11 -15.97 -61.87
C ALA A 6 -39.49 -14.81 -61.08
N THR A 7 -40.34 -14.06 -60.38
CA THR A 7 -39.92 -13.00 -59.44
C THR A 7 -39.28 -13.62 -58.19
N PRO A 8 -38.06 -13.23 -57.78
CA PRO A 8 -37.52 -13.68 -56.51
C PRO A 8 -38.19 -12.88 -55.38
N VAL A 9 -38.99 -13.57 -54.56
CA VAL A 9 -39.56 -13.02 -53.33
C VAL A 9 -38.41 -12.65 -52.38
N ARG A 10 -38.25 -11.35 -52.13
CA ARG A 10 -37.29 -10.81 -51.15
C ARG A 10 -37.79 -11.15 -49.75
N ARG A 11 -37.06 -12.01 -49.02
CA ARG A 11 -37.30 -12.25 -47.59
C ARG A 11 -37.22 -10.91 -46.82
N PRO A 12 -38.12 -10.64 -45.86
CA PRO A 12 -37.95 -9.53 -44.92
C PRO A 12 -36.60 -9.68 -44.23
N ALA A 13 -35.80 -8.61 -44.22
CA ALA A 13 -34.54 -8.59 -43.48
C ALA A 13 -34.85 -8.72 -41.99
N ASP A 14 -34.31 -9.75 -41.34
CA ASP A 14 -34.27 -9.84 -39.89
C ASP A 14 -33.62 -8.56 -39.32
N PRO A 15 -34.15 -7.97 -38.23
CA PRO A 15 -33.52 -6.85 -37.57
C PRO A 15 -32.15 -7.29 -37.07
N SER A 16 -31.13 -6.76 -37.75
CA SER A 16 -29.71 -6.81 -37.46
C SER A 16 -29.41 -7.27 -36.03
N SER A 17 -28.88 -8.49 -35.88
CA SER A 17 -28.13 -8.84 -34.69
C SER A 17 -27.10 -7.72 -34.44
N PRO A 18 -26.92 -7.24 -33.18
CA PRO A 18 -25.89 -6.27 -32.90
C PRO A 18 -24.55 -6.90 -33.24
N SER A 19 -23.89 -6.36 -34.26
CA SER A 19 -22.54 -6.77 -34.61
C SER A 19 -21.65 -6.62 -33.38
N LEU A 20 -21.16 -7.73 -32.84
CA LEU A 20 -20.23 -7.76 -31.68
C LEU A 20 -18.86 -7.12 -32.02
N THR A 21 -18.65 -6.72 -33.26
CA THR A 21 -17.46 -6.01 -33.71
C THR A 21 -17.53 -4.54 -33.31
N PRO A 22 -16.57 -4.06 -32.48
CA PRO A 22 -16.55 -2.68 -32.07
C PRO A 22 -16.36 -1.76 -33.28
N SER A 23 -17.16 -0.70 -33.35
CA SER A 23 -17.05 0.32 -34.39
C SER A 23 -15.62 0.89 -34.46
N PRO A 24 -15.12 1.30 -35.65
CA PRO A 24 -13.79 1.89 -35.78
C PRO A 24 -13.56 3.12 -34.87
N LEU A 25 -14.63 3.87 -34.60
CA LEU A 25 -14.60 5.01 -33.67
C LEU A 25 -14.37 4.59 -32.22
N SER A 26 -15.03 3.53 -31.73
CA SER A 26 -14.82 3.02 -30.37
C SER A 26 -13.44 2.38 -30.21
N LEU A 27 -12.95 1.67 -31.23
CA LEU A 27 -11.57 1.16 -31.28
C LEU A 27 -10.53 2.29 -31.21
N ARG A 28 -10.77 3.41 -31.92
CA ARG A 28 -9.85 4.56 -31.93
C ARG A 28 -9.87 5.33 -30.61
N GLN A 29 -11.01 5.41 -29.94
CA GLN A 29 -11.17 6.10 -28.65
C GLN A 29 -10.60 5.30 -27.47
N TRP A 30 -10.70 3.96 -27.51
CA TRP A 30 -10.21 3.11 -26.42
C TRP A 30 -8.68 3.11 -26.31
N ARG A 31 -7.96 3.21 -27.44
CA ARG A 31 -6.49 3.18 -27.44
C ARG A 31 -5.84 4.29 -26.59
N PRO A 32 -6.16 5.59 -26.77
CA PRO A 32 -5.63 6.66 -25.91
C PRO A 32 -6.08 6.54 -24.45
N ALA A 33 -7.31 6.05 -24.20
CA ALA A 33 -7.80 5.84 -22.85
C ALA A 33 -7.04 4.73 -22.11
N ALA A 34 -6.81 3.60 -22.79
CA ALA A 34 -6.03 2.47 -22.26
C ALA A 34 -4.56 2.85 -21.99
N GLN A 35 -3.92 3.58 -22.91
CA GLN A 35 -2.55 4.06 -22.73
C GLN A 35 -2.41 5.00 -21.52
N ARG A 36 -3.36 5.93 -21.36
CA ARG A 36 -3.40 6.81 -20.18
C ARG A 36 -3.64 6.02 -18.89
N ASN A 37 -4.54 5.03 -18.92
CA ASN A 37 -4.78 4.17 -17.77
C ASN A 37 -3.49 3.44 -17.35
N LEU A 38 -2.78 2.83 -18.29
CA LEU A 38 -1.50 2.16 -18.03
C LEU A 38 -0.49 3.11 -17.39
N ARG A 39 -0.31 4.32 -17.95
CA ARG A 39 0.59 5.35 -17.38
C ARG A 39 0.19 5.71 -15.95
N ASN A 40 -1.10 5.91 -15.69
CA ASN A 40 -1.60 6.24 -14.37
C ASN A 40 -1.38 5.11 -13.37
N GLN A 41 -1.63 3.85 -13.77
CA GLN A 41 -1.37 2.70 -12.91
C GLN A 41 0.12 2.54 -12.63
N TRP A 42 0.98 2.75 -13.63
CA TRP A 42 2.41 2.75 -13.44
C TRP A 42 2.87 3.82 -12.45
N SER A 43 2.37 5.05 -12.59
CA SER A 43 2.65 6.13 -11.64
C SER A 43 2.18 5.79 -10.22
N ARG A 44 0.99 5.17 -10.07
CA ARG A 44 0.48 4.72 -8.76
C ARG A 44 1.34 3.63 -8.15
N LEU A 45 1.77 2.65 -8.95
CA LEU A 45 2.65 1.57 -8.52
C LEU A 45 4.01 2.12 -8.06
N LEU A 46 4.58 3.06 -8.81
CA LEU A 46 5.82 3.71 -8.45
C LEU A 46 5.68 4.49 -7.14
N ALA A 47 4.60 5.26 -6.98
CA ALA A 47 4.31 5.98 -5.75
C ALA A 47 4.10 5.04 -4.55
N ALA A 48 3.45 3.91 -4.75
CA ALA A 48 3.27 2.88 -3.71
C ALA A 48 4.62 2.25 -3.32
N LYS A 49 5.47 1.93 -4.29
CA LYS A 49 6.83 1.43 -4.04
C LYS A 49 7.66 2.43 -3.23
N THR A 50 7.64 3.71 -3.58
CA THR A 50 8.36 4.75 -2.84
C THR A 50 7.85 4.85 -1.40
N ARG A 51 6.53 4.90 -1.20
CA ARG A 51 5.94 4.91 0.14
C ARG A 51 6.34 3.69 0.98
N TRP A 52 6.33 2.50 0.38
CA TRP A 52 6.77 1.29 1.05
C TRP A 52 8.25 1.35 1.46
N LEU A 53 9.13 1.86 0.59
CA LEU A 53 10.54 2.03 0.90
C LEU A 53 10.77 3.05 2.03
N ASP A 54 10.05 4.17 2.01
CA ASP A 54 10.13 5.20 3.04
C ASP A 54 9.63 4.67 4.40
N ALA A 55 8.50 3.96 4.41
CA ALA A 55 7.97 3.30 5.60
C ALA A 55 8.96 2.25 6.14
N ALA A 56 9.56 1.43 5.26
CA ALA A 56 10.57 0.45 5.64
C ALA A 56 11.83 1.11 6.23
N ALA A 57 12.32 2.20 5.63
CA ALA A 57 13.46 2.95 6.15
C ALA A 57 13.16 3.57 7.52
N SER A 58 11.97 4.17 7.67
CA SER A 58 11.50 4.76 8.93
C SER A 58 11.37 3.69 10.01
N GLY A 59 10.75 2.54 9.69
CA GLY A 59 10.63 1.39 10.59
C GLY A 59 11.99 0.90 11.08
N ARG A 60 12.98 0.72 10.18
CA ARG A 60 14.34 0.34 10.59
C ARG A 60 14.98 1.36 11.53
N SER A 61 14.81 2.65 11.25
CA SER A 61 15.33 3.73 12.10
C SER A 61 14.69 3.70 13.50
N HIS A 62 13.37 3.52 13.58
CA HIS A 62 12.65 3.40 14.85
C HIS A 62 13.06 2.15 15.64
N ALA A 63 13.23 1.01 14.96
CA ALA A 63 13.70 -0.22 15.59
C ALA A 63 15.13 -0.07 16.15
N ALA A 64 16.06 0.51 15.38
CA ALA A 64 17.41 0.77 15.85
C ALA A 64 17.40 1.72 17.07
N THR A 65 16.60 2.77 17.01
CA THR A 65 16.46 3.73 18.11
C THR A 65 15.87 3.09 19.37
N LEU A 66 14.87 2.22 19.21
CA LEU A 66 14.25 1.46 20.29
C LEU A 66 15.28 0.58 21.00
N VAL A 67 16.03 -0.22 20.25
CA VAL A 67 17.07 -1.11 20.79
C VAL A 67 18.15 -0.29 21.48
N ASN A 68 18.62 0.79 20.87
CA ASN A 68 19.63 1.67 21.45
C ASN A 68 19.16 2.31 22.76
N ALA A 69 17.89 2.75 22.83
CA ALA A 69 17.32 3.32 24.04
C ALA A 69 17.24 2.28 25.16
N TYR A 70 16.76 1.07 24.84
CA TYR A 70 16.69 -0.06 25.78
C TYR A 70 18.06 -0.46 26.33
N LEU A 71 19.06 -0.61 25.45
CA LEU A 71 20.43 -0.94 25.86
C LEU A 71 21.01 0.18 26.73
N SER A 72 20.87 1.43 26.32
CA SER A 72 21.33 2.59 27.11
C SER A 72 20.70 2.63 28.51
N ARG A 73 19.41 2.28 28.62
CA ARG A 73 18.71 2.21 29.90
C ARG A 73 19.19 1.05 30.76
N SER A 74 19.48 -0.09 30.13
CA SER A 74 19.96 -1.30 30.82
C SER A 74 21.36 -1.11 31.40
N TYR A 75 22.24 -0.40 30.69
CA TYR A 75 23.59 -0.09 31.16
C TYR A 75 23.69 1.16 32.03
N MET A 76 22.63 1.97 32.12
CA MET A 76 22.59 3.23 32.86
C MET A 76 23.11 3.14 34.31
N PRO A 77 22.78 2.09 35.10
CA PRO A 77 23.27 1.96 36.47
C PRO A 77 24.80 1.89 36.59
N GLY A 78 25.47 1.25 35.62
CA GLY A 78 26.93 1.06 35.60
C GLY A 78 27.69 2.07 34.74
N MET A 79 27.00 2.98 34.06
CA MET A 79 27.62 3.93 33.14
C MET A 79 28.37 5.02 33.91
N ASP A 80 29.61 5.29 33.49
CA ASP A 80 30.36 6.43 34.00
C ASP A 80 29.76 7.73 33.45
N LEU A 81 29.26 8.55 34.36
CA LEU A 81 28.66 9.84 34.06
C LEU A 81 29.67 11.00 34.16
N GLY A 82 30.91 10.73 34.57
CA GLY A 82 31.91 11.76 34.80
C GLY A 82 31.42 12.81 35.79
N VAL A 83 31.51 14.09 35.41
CA VAL A 83 31.07 15.25 36.23
C VAL A 83 29.57 15.21 36.54
N LEU A 84 28.76 14.53 35.72
CA LEU A 84 27.31 14.45 35.94
C LEU A 84 26.93 13.51 37.09
N LYS A 85 27.85 12.66 37.58
CA LYS A 85 27.54 11.69 38.64
C LYS A 85 27.10 12.35 39.96
N ASP A 86 27.55 13.58 40.20
CA ASP A 86 27.25 14.34 41.41
C ASP A 86 25.87 15.01 41.34
N MET A 87 25.24 15.04 40.16
CA MET A 87 23.87 15.54 40.03
C MET A 87 22.87 14.54 40.62
N PRO A 88 22.05 14.96 41.60
CA PRO A 88 21.08 14.07 42.21
C PRO A 88 20.03 13.64 41.19
N ARG A 89 19.66 12.35 41.24
CA ARG A 89 18.61 11.74 40.40
C ARG A 89 18.87 11.79 38.89
N ILE A 90 20.11 12.08 38.45
CA ILE A 90 20.44 12.16 37.02
C ILE A 90 20.17 10.84 36.31
N ARG A 91 20.52 9.71 36.94
CA ARG A 91 20.29 8.36 36.41
C ARG A 91 18.82 8.04 36.27
N ASP A 92 18.01 8.38 37.28
CA ASP A 92 16.56 8.16 37.25
C ASP A 92 15.90 8.94 36.11
N ARG A 93 16.28 10.22 35.96
CA ARG A 93 15.76 11.09 34.89
C ARG A 93 16.19 10.61 33.51
N ALA A 94 17.47 10.22 33.36
CA ALA A 94 17.98 9.66 32.10
C ALA A 94 17.24 8.37 31.75
N SER A 95 17.05 7.48 32.73
CA SER A 95 16.35 6.21 32.55
C SER A 95 14.87 6.43 32.19
N ALA A 96 14.19 7.37 32.84
CA ALA A 96 12.82 7.74 32.51
C ALA A 96 12.69 8.32 31.09
N LYS A 97 13.63 9.17 30.67
CA LYS A 97 13.69 9.70 29.29
C LYS A 97 13.89 8.58 28.27
N LEU A 98 14.76 7.62 28.57
CA LEU A 98 15.01 6.47 27.71
C LEU A 98 13.77 5.57 27.62
N ALA A 99 13.11 5.27 28.74
CA ALA A 99 11.87 4.51 28.77
C ALA A 99 10.75 5.17 27.96
N HIS A 100 10.60 6.50 28.06
CA HIS A 100 9.64 7.23 27.23
C HIS A 100 9.97 7.12 25.73
N LYS A 101 11.26 7.24 25.39
CA LYS A 101 11.73 7.09 24.00
C LYS A 101 11.50 5.68 23.46
N GLU A 102 11.62 4.64 24.29
CA GLU A 102 11.29 3.27 23.91
C GLU A 102 9.81 3.14 23.54
N VAL A 103 8.89 3.63 24.38
CA VAL A 103 7.45 3.59 24.10
C VAL A 103 7.13 4.30 22.78
N GLN A 104 7.64 5.51 22.61
CA GLN A 104 7.43 6.29 21.38
C GLN A 104 7.98 5.58 20.14
N CYS A 105 9.21 5.06 20.19
CA CYS A 105 9.82 4.37 19.05
C CYS A 105 9.09 3.06 18.74
N ARG A 106 8.56 2.36 19.75
CA ARG A 106 7.73 1.18 19.55
C ARG A 106 6.44 1.52 18.82
N GLU A 107 5.74 2.57 19.22
CA GLU A 107 4.51 3.02 18.55
C GLU A 107 4.79 3.41 17.10
N MET A 108 5.84 4.21 16.86
CA MET A 108 6.24 4.61 15.52
C MET A 108 6.65 3.41 14.64
N LEU A 109 7.33 2.41 15.23
CA LEU A 109 7.67 1.17 14.53
C LEU A 109 6.41 0.39 14.11
N LEU A 110 5.41 0.29 14.98
CA LEU A 110 4.14 -0.37 14.66
C LEU A 110 3.38 0.39 13.56
N SER A 111 3.37 1.72 13.60
CA SER A 111 2.80 2.55 12.54
C SER A 111 3.52 2.33 11.20
N ALA A 112 4.85 2.29 11.20
CA ALA A 112 5.63 2.00 10.00
C ALA A 112 5.32 0.60 9.41
N TYR A 113 5.13 -0.42 10.26
CA TYR A 113 4.71 -1.75 9.79
C TYR A 113 3.30 -1.76 9.17
N LYS A 114 2.37 -0.98 9.73
CA LYS A 114 1.03 -0.80 9.15
C LYS A 114 1.11 -0.10 7.80
N GLU A 115 1.90 0.96 7.69
CA GLU A 115 2.13 1.68 6.42
C GLU A 115 2.81 0.81 5.35
N MET A 116 3.66 -0.14 5.79
CA MET A 116 4.30 -1.11 4.92
C MET A 116 3.35 -2.23 4.46
N GLY A 117 2.15 -2.35 5.05
CA GLY A 117 1.17 -3.39 4.76
C GLY A 117 1.47 -4.75 5.42
N MET A 118 2.29 -4.78 6.47
CA MET A 118 2.71 -6.02 7.16
C MET A 118 1.85 -6.36 8.39
N VAL A 119 1.02 -5.42 8.83
CA VAL A 119 0.01 -5.66 9.85
C VAL A 119 -1.32 -5.73 9.13
N GLU A 120 -1.65 -6.90 8.57
CA GLU A 120 -3.05 -7.23 8.38
C GLU A 120 -3.65 -7.26 9.78
N GLU A 121 -4.66 -6.43 10.04
CA GLU A 121 -5.68 -6.85 11.00
C GLU A 121 -6.12 -8.23 10.50
N LEU A 122 -5.80 -9.27 11.27
CA LEU A 122 -6.50 -10.54 11.21
C LEU A 122 -7.97 -10.23 11.50
N GLN A 123 -8.68 -9.71 10.50
CA GLN A 123 -10.10 -9.93 10.40
C GLN A 123 -10.23 -11.40 10.09
N TYR A 124 -10.22 -12.20 11.16
CA TYR A 124 -10.75 -13.54 11.15
C TYR A 124 -12.20 -13.39 10.68
N THR A 125 -12.41 -13.50 9.37
CA THR A 125 -13.74 -13.67 8.82
C THR A 125 -14.22 -14.99 9.39
N ASP A 126 -15.05 -14.91 10.42
CA ASP A 126 -15.85 -16.03 10.90
C ASP A 126 -16.78 -16.44 9.75
N GLY A 127 -16.23 -17.28 8.88
CA GLY A 127 -16.98 -17.99 7.86
C GLY A 127 -17.79 -19.04 8.59
N SER A 128 -19.05 -18.73 8.86
CA SER A 128 -20.07 -19.77 9.01
C SER A 128 -20.57 -20.16 7.61
N PRO A 129 -20.35 -21.41 7.16
CA PRO A 129 -21.06 -21.97 6.03
C PRO A 129 -22.39 -22.59 6.49
N CYS A 130 -23.43 -22.35 5.68
CA CYS A 130 -24.80 -22.89 5.62
C CYS A 130 -25.87 -21.81 5.78
#